data_AF-W2INH7-F1
#
_entry.id   AF-W2INH7-F1
#
_cell.length_a   1.000
_cell.length_b   1.000
_cell.length_c   1.000
_cell.angle_alpha   90.00
_cell.angle_beta   90.00
_cell.angle_gamma   90.00
#
_symmetry.space_group_name_H-M   'P 1'
#
loop_
_entity.id
_entity.type
_entity.pdbx_description
1 polymer ?
#
loop_
_entity_poly.entity_id
_entity_poly.type
_entity_poly.pdbx_seq_one_letter_code
_entity_poly.pdbx_strand_id
1 'polypeptide(L)' 'MVRVLKPFSAVIATVLSLGLATADTATVSVLGDATYTIPSSRGEVCKGTGAYPSGTACPLKGDEASDGC' A
#
# COMPACT_ATOMS: atom_id res chain seq x y z
N MET A 1 53.91 20.93 -4.00
CA MET A 1 52.81 20.06 -4.46
C MET A 1 52.20 19.40 -3.23
N VAL A 2 51.12 19.97 -2.69
CA VAL A 2 50.41 19.41 -1.53
C VAL A 2 48.97 19.17 -1.97
N ARG A 3 48.61 17.90 -2.15
CA ARG A 3 47.27 17.48 -2.52
C ARG A 3 46.40 17.52 -1.26
N VAL A 4 45.69 18.63 -1.05
CA VAL A 4 44.59 18.65 -0.07
C VAL A 4 43.37 18.07 -0.76
N LEU A 5 43.24 16.74 -0.74
CA LEU A 5 41.96 16.08 -0.96
C LEU A 5 41.02 16.56 0.15
N LYS A 6 39.95 17.25 -0.22
CA LYS A 6 38.89 17.68 0.71
C LYS A 6 37.66 16.79 0.54
N PRO A 7 37.65 15.52 1.01
CA PRO A 7 36.47 14.68 0.92
C PRO A 7 35.52 14.96 2.10
N PHE A 8 35.30 16.23 2.42
CA PHE A 8 34.48 16.64 3.58
C PHE A 8 33.23 17.44 3.20
N SER A 9 32.95 17.60 1.90
CA SER A 9 31.77 18.37 1.44
C SER A 9 30.67 17.55 0.77
N ALA A 10 30.84 16.24 0.59
CA ALA A 10 29.90 15.44 -0.22
C ALA A 10 29.07 14.41 0.58
N VAL A 11 29.11 14.43 1.91
CA VAL A 11 28.47 13.36 2.73
C VAL A 11 27.12 13.79 3.33
N ILE A 12 26.72 15.07 3.26
CA ILE A 12 25.49 15.56 3.93
C ILE A 12 24.27 15.61 2.98
N ALA A 13 24.42 15.24 1.70
CA ALA A 13 23.33 15.40 0.71
C ALA A 13 22.47 14.15 0.45
N THR A 14 22.65 13.05 1.21
CA THR A 14 21.95 11.77 0.93
C THR A 14 20.89 11.37 1.95
N VAL A 15 20.71 12.15 3.01
CA VAL A 15 19.61 11.93 3.95
C VAL A 15 18.38 12.69 3.47
N LEU A 16 17.24 12.00 3.49
CA LEU A 16 15.88 12.51 3.37
C LEU A 16 15.27 12.46 1.97
N SER A 17 14.71 11.29 1.62
CA SER A 17 13.42 11.17 0.90
C SER A 17 12.98 9.71 0.79
N LEU A 18 12.96 8.93 1.88
CA LEU A 18 12.11 7.74 1.92
C LEU A 18 10.70 8.18 2.32
N GLY A 19 9.95 8.71 1.35
CA GLY A 19 8.51 8.84 1.49
C GLY A 19 7.90 7.44 1.41
N LEU A 20 7.54 6.85 2.55
CA LEU A 20 6.65 5.69 2.57
C LEU A 20 5.30 6.18 2.05
N ALA A 21 5.04 5.97 0.76
CA ALA A 21 3.70 6.04 0.22
C ALA A 21 2.92 4.86 0.82
N THR A 22 2.31 5.07 1.98
CA THR A 22 1.24 4.19 2.44
C THR A 22 0.10 4.37 1.45
N ALA A 23 -0.05 3.42 0.53
CA ALA A 23 -1.26 3.33 -0.25
C ALA A 23 -2.41 3.18 0.75
N ASP A 24 -3.31 4.16 0.79
CA ASP A 24 -4.50 4.12 1.64
C ASP A 24 -5.45 3.09 1.02
N THR A 25 -5.18 1.83 1.34
CA THR A 25 -5.87 0.66 0.81
C THR A 25 -6.23 -0.26 1.95
N ALA A 26 -7.39 -0.89 1.83
CA ALA A 26 -7.90 -1.86 2.78
C ALA A 26 -7.94 -3.25 2.13
N THR A 27 -7.51 -4.26 2.86
CA THR A 27 -7.47 -5.65 2.36
C THR A 27 -8.76 -6.38 2.72
N VAL A 28 -9.36 -7.07 1.76
CA VAL A 28 -10.56 -7.89 1.95
C VAL A 28 -10.28 -9.31 1.45
N SER A 29 -10.42 -10.29 2.34
CA SER A 29 -10.30 -11.71 2.00
C SER A 29 -11.67 -12.30 1.69
N VAL A 30 -11.80 -12.93 0.53
CA VAL A 30 -13.00 -13.66 0.12
C VAL A 30 -12.77 -15.14 0.32
N LEU A 31 -13.58 -15.77 1.17
CA LEU A 31 -13.41 -17.18 1.53
C LEU A 31 -13.52 -18.08 0.29
N GLY A 32 -12.47 -18.86 0.04
CA GLY A 32 -12.41 -19.81 -1.09
C GLY A 32 -12.02 -19.19 -2.42
N ASP A 33 -11.69 -17.90 -2.44
CA ASP A 33 -11.19 -17.18 -3.61
C ASP A 33 -9.81 -16.60 -3.26
N ALA A 34 -9.67 -15.28 -3.18
CA ALA A 34 -8.41 -14.60 -2.93
C ALA A 34 -8.54 -13.43 -1.96
N THR A 35 -7.40 -12.80 -1.66
CA THR A 35 -7.36 -11.53 -0.91
C THR A 35 -7.13 -10.37 -1.86
N TYR A 36 -7.98 -9.35 -1.78
CA TYR A 36 -7.98 -8.19 -2.66
C TYR A 36 -7.61 -6.92 -1.90
N THR A 37 -6.82 -6.06 -2.53
CA THR A 37 -6.45 -4.75 -2.00
C THR A 37 -7.36 -3.69 -2.61
N ILE A 38 -8.19 -3.07 -1.78
CA ILE A 38 -9.24 -2.13 -2.19
C ILE A 38 -8.79 -0.69 -1.88
N PRO A 39 -8.81 0.25 -2.85
CA PRO A 39 -8.49 1.64 -2.56
C PRO A 39 -9.55 2.29 -1.68
N SER A 40 -9.11 3.07 -0.68
CA SER A 40 -10.00 3.79 0.25
C SER A 40 -10.94 4.77 -0.47
N SER A 41 -10.60 5.21 -1.69
CA SER A 41 -11.47 6.02 -2.55
C SER A 41 -12.80 5.32 -2.93
N ARG A 42 -12.90 3.98 -2.82
CA ARG A 42 -14.17 3.27 -3.01
C ARG A 42 -15.11 3.33 -1.79
N GLY A 43 -14.64 3.85 -0.67
CA GLY A 43 -15.38 3.94 0.58
C GLY A 43 -15.08 2.79 1.54
N GLU A 44 -15.94 2.62 2.55
CA GLU A 44 -15.75 1.56 3.54
C GLU A 44 -15.83 0.17 2.92
N VAL A 45 -14.79 -0.63 3.18
CA VAL A 45 -14.73 -2.03 2.76
C VAL A 45 -15.86 -2.84 3.35
N CYS A 46 -16.39 -3.74 2.53
CA CYS A 46 -17.37 -4.71 2.96
C CYS A 46 -16.81 -5.58 4.09
N LYS A 47 -17.51 -5.63 5.22
CA LYS A 47 -17.12 -6.39 6.41
C LYS A 47 -18.34 -6.97 7.13
N GLY A 48 -18.13 -8.11 7.78
CA GLY A 48 -19.17 -8.81 8.51
C GLY A 48 -19.85 -9.93 7.72
N THR A 49 -20.65 -10.73 8.43
CA THR A 49 -21.31 -11.93 7.94
C THR A 49 -22.83 -11.80 8.11
N GLY A 50 -23.62 -12.38 7.20
CA GLY A 50 -25.09 -12.39 7.29
C GLY A 50 -25.78 -11.57 6.19
N ALA A 51 -27.09 -11.33 6.34
CA ALA A 51 -27.91 -10.71 5.30
C ALA A 51 -27.60 -9.22 5.05
N TYR A 52 -27.01 -8.53 6.04
CA TYR A 52 -26.63 -7.13 5.95
C TYR A 52 -25.18 -6.96 6.42
N PRO A 53 -24.19 -7.20 5.54
CA PRO A 53 -22.82 -6.81 5.80
C PRO A 53 -22.70 -5.28 5.87
N SER A 54 -21.71 -4.80 6.62
CA SER A 54 -21.37 -3.38 6.68
C SER A 54 -20.44 -3.00 5.52
N GLY A 55 -20.49 -1.75 5.06
CA GLY A 55 -19.66 -1.26 3.95
C GLY A 55 -20.20 -1.63 2.57
N THR A 56 -19.70 -0.95 1.54
CA THR A 56 -20.15 -1.10 0.15
C THR A 56 -19.01 -1.37 -0.83
N ALA A 57 -17.76 -1.17 -0.40
CA ALA A 57 -16.58 -1.39 -1.23
C ALA A 57 -16.13 -2.86 -1.14
N CYS A 58 -16.86 -3.74 -1.83
CA CYS A 58 -16.48 -5.15 -2.01
C CYS A 58 -15.53 -5.29 -3.21
N PRO A 59 -14.76 -6.39 -3.34
CA PRO A 59 -14.00 -6.68 -4.55
C PRO A 59 -14.92 -6.72 -5.77
N LEU A 60 -14.53 -6.03 -6.84
CA LEU A 60 -15.24 -5.97 -8.11
C LEU A 60 -14.55 -6.85 -9.15
N LYS A 61 -15.30 -7.21 -10.19
CA LYS A 61 -14.73 -7.93 -11.32
C LYS A 61 -13.59 -7.12 -11.96
N GLY A 62 -12.41 -7.71 -12.04
CA GLY A 62 -11.22 -7.06 -12.58
C GLY A 62 -10.29 -6.45 -11.52
N ASP A 63 -10.68 -6.48 -10.24
CA ASP A 63 -9.72 -6.23 -9.16
C ASP A 63 -8.68 -7.36 -9.13
N GLU A 64 -7.42 -6.98 -8.92
CA GLU A 64 -6.30 -7.90 -8.84
C GLU A 64 -6.15 -8.48 -7.42
N ALA A 65 -6.03 -9.80 -7.36
CA ALA A 65 -5.73 -10.51 -6.13
C ALA A 65 -4.30 -10.15 -5.68
N SER A 66 -4.19 -9.67 -4.45
CA SER A 66 -2.90 -9.38 -3.82
C SER A 66 -2.28 -10.64 -3.20
N ASP A 67 -3.10 -11.66 -2.91
CA ASP A 67 -2.68 -12.93 -2.31
C ASP A 67 -3.70 -14.04 -2.61
N GLY A 68 -3.28 -15.30 -2.59
CA GLY A 68 -4.15 -16.46 -2.89
C GLY A 68 -4.29 -16.82 -4.38
N CYS A 69 -3.35 -16.37 -5.21
CA CYS A 69 -3.28 -16.65 -6.65
C CYS A 69 -2.82 -18.08 -6.97
#